data_AF-M0IIX3-F1
#
_entry.id   AF-M0IIX3-F1
#
_cell.length_a   1.000
_cell.length_b   1.000
_cell.length_c   1.000
_cell.angle_alpha   90.00
_cell.angle_beta   90.00
_cell.angle_gamma   90.00
#
_symmetry.space_group_name_H-M   'P 1'
#
loop_
_entity.id
_entity.type
_entity.pdbx_description
1 polymer ?
#
loop_
_entity_poly.entity_id
_entity_poly.type
_entity_poly.pdbx_seq_one_letter_code
_entity_poly.pdbx_strand_id
1 'polypeptide(L)'
;MSPNTSTERTYRLLYIGLWALSGVALAGGIVAGYELVGVSAFVVLALAALLTFRRYDGPLFDERDARQQGAASKRTLGVMGVVSALVFPGMTALWALGVVEWPLWLTPIAFFVAVLAFVHVGSTMYESARAA
;
A
#
# COMPACT_ATOMS: atom_id res chain seq x y z
N MET A 1 -30.07 6.98 4.91
CA MET A 1 -28.60 7.07 4.82
C MET A 1 -28.09 7.11 6.26
N SER A 2 -27.49 6.03 6.77
CA SER A 2 -26.98 6.05 8.15
C SER A 2 -25.77 6.99 8.19
N PRO A 3 -25.61 7.81 9.24
CA PRO A 3 -24.51 8.78 9.34
C PRO A 3 -23.09 8.18 9.29
N ASN A 4 -22.96 6.85 9.33
CA ASN A 4 -21.68 6.14 9.30
C ASN A 4 -21.16 5.83 7.88
N THR A 5 -21.99 5.77 6.83
CA THR A 5 -21.54 5.30 5.51
C THR A 5 -20.65 6.30 4.76
N SER A 6 -20.87 7.61 4.95
CA SER A 6 -20.00 8.65 4.39
C SER A 6 -18.62 8.64 5.03
N THR A 7 -18.56 8.55 6.36
CA THR A 7 -17.33 8.48 7.14
C THR A 7 -16.51 7.24 6.76
N GLU A 8 -17.14 6.07 6.68
CA GLU A 8 -16.47 4.83 6.27
C GLU A 8 -15.81 4.95 4.89
N ARG A 9 -16.55 5.51 3.92
CA ARG A 9 -16.04 5.72 2.57
C ARG A 9 -14.85 6.67 2.55
N THR A 10 -14.90 7.77 3.30
CA THR A 10 -13.80 8.72 3.41
C THR A 10 -12.56 8.06 4.01
N TYR A 11 -12.69 7.31 5.11
CA TYR A 11 -11.56 6.59 5.73
C TYR A 11 -10.96 5.54 4.79
N ARG A 12 -11.80 4.81 4.06
CA ARG A 12 -11.34 3.83 3.07
C ARG A 12 -10.56 4.48 1.93
N LEU A 13 -11.10 5.54 1.34
CA LEU A 13 -10.43 6.28 0.27
C LEU A 13 -9.13 6.93 0.76
N LEU A 14 -9.11 7.45 1.99
CA LEU A 14 -7.91 8.01 2.60
C LEU A 14 -6.83 6.93 2.80
N TYR A 15 -7.20 5.78 3.36
CA TYR A 15 -6.28 4.65 3.55
C TYR A 15 -5.66 4.19 2.22
N ILE A 16 -6.49 3.97 1.19
CA ILE A 16 -6.03 3.55 -0.13
C ILE A 16 -5.17 4.65 -0.78
N GLY A 17 -5.60 5.91 -0.69
CA GLY A 17 -4.91 7.06 -1.24
C GLY A 17 -3.52 7.24 -0.62
N LEU A 18 -3.36 7.04 0.69
CA LEU A 18 -2.07 7.12 1.36
C LEU A 18 -1.11 6.01 0.92
N TRP A 19 -1.61 4.78 0.72
CA TRP A 19 -0.79 3.68 0.17
C TRP A 19 -0.41 3.90 -1.30
N ALA A 20 -1.34 4.41 -2.11
CA ALA A 20 -1.04 4.76 -3.50
C ALA A 20 0.01 5.87 -3.58
N LEU A 21 -0.17 6.93 -2.78
CA LEU A 21 0.74 8.06 -2.73
C LEU A 21 2.12 7.67 -2.19
N SER A 22 2.19 6.77 -1.20
CA SER A 22 3.48 6.28 -0.69
C SER A 22 4.27 5.56 -1.78
N GLY A 23 3.62 4.66 -2.53
CA GLY A 23 4.23 3.96 -3.65
C GLY A 23 4.72 4.92 -4.75
N VAL A 24 3.90 5.92 -5.11
CA VAL A 24 4.28 6.96 -6.08
C VAL A 24 5.47 7.79 -5.59
N ALA A 25 5.49 8.16 -4.31
CA ALA A 25 6.59 8.92 -3.73
C ALA A 25 7.92 8.13 -3.76
N LEU A 26 7.86 6.83 -3.46
CA LEU A 26 9.04 5.95 -3.55
C LEU A 26 9.53 5.85 -4.99
N ALA A 27 8.63 5.50 -5.92
CA ALA A 27 8.99 5.33 -7.33
C ALA A 27 9.52 6.64 -7.94
N GLY A 28 8.86 7.77 -7.66
CA GLY A 28 9.28 9.09 -8.09
C GLY A 28 10.64 9.50 -7.51
N GLY A 29 10.89 9.21 -6.24
CA GLY A 29 12.19 9.45 -5.61
C GLY A 29 13.32 8.65 -6.25
N ILE A 30 13.09 7.37 -6.56
CA ILE A 30 14.05 6.54 -7.28
C ILE A 30 14.33 7.09 -8.69
N VAL A 31 13.27 7.40 -9.46
CA VAL A 31 13.41 7.91 -10.84
C VAL A 31 14.11 9.27 -10.88
N ALA A 32 13.89 10.11 -9.88
CA ALA A 32 14.49 11.45 -9.79
C ALA A 32 15.90 11.47 -9.17
N GLY A 33 16.45 10.32 -8.74
CA GLY A 33 17.76 10.25 -8.08
C GLY A 33 17.78 10.82 -6.65
N TYR A 34 16.62 10.84 -5.99
CA TYR A 34 16.45 11.24 -4.59
C TYR A 34 15.90 10.07 -3.77
N GLU A 35 16.61 8.95 -3.78
CA GLU A 35 16.16 7.67 -3.22
C GLU A 35 15.81 7.79 -1.73
N LEU A 36 16.66 8.44 -0.94
CA LEU A 36 16.45 8.61 0.50
C LEU A 36 15.24 9.50 0.80
N VAL A 37 14.99 10.51 -0.03
CA VAL A 37 13.79 11.35 0.08
C VAL A 37 12.55 10.54 -0.27
N GLY A 38 12.61 9.74 -1.33
CA GLY A 38 11.54 8.82 -1.73
C GLY A 38 11.19 7.80 -0.65
N VAL A 39 12.20 7.16 -0.04
CA VAL A 39 12.01 6.24 1.08
C VAL A 39 11.41 6.95 2.29
N SER A 40 11.91 8.14 2.64
CA SER A 40 11.39 8.90 3.78
C SER A 40 9.92 9.27 3.58
N ALA A 41 9.56 9.76 2.40
CA ALA A 41 8.19 10.08 2.04
C ALA A 41 7.28 8.84 2.06
N PHE A 42 7.77 7.71 1.55
CA PHE A 42 7.06 6.43 1.62
C PHE A 42 6.75 6.05 3.07
N VAL A 43 7.75 6.09 3.96
CA VAL A 43 7.59 5.69 5.37
C VAL A 43 6.57 6.58 6.07
N VAL A 44 6.66 7.91 5.88
CA VAL A 44 5.72 8.86 6.49
C VAL A 44 4.28 8.59 6.04
N LEU A 45 4.07 8.39 4.73
CA LEU A 45 2.75 8.15 4.17
C LEU A 45 2.19 6.77 4.57
N ALA A 46 3.02 5.74 4.58
CA ALA A 46 2.64 4.40 5.04
C ALA A 46 2.26 4.41 6.52
N LEU A 47 3.02 5.11 7.37
CA LEU A 47 2.67 5.30 8.78
C LEU A 47 1.35 6.04 8.94
N ALA A 48 1.11 7.10 8.15
CA ALA A 48 -0.16 7.80 8.15
C ALA A 48 -1.33 6.87 7.76
N ALA A 49 -1.14 5.97 6.78
CA ALA A 49 -2.14 4.98 6.39
C ALA A 49 -2.45 4.02 7.56
N LEU A 50 -1.42 3.49 8.21
CA LEU A 50 -1.56 2.58 9.36
C LEU A 50 -2.24 3.28 10.56
N LEU A 51 -1.88 4.54 10.84
CA LEU A 51 -2.52 5.32 11.90
C LEU A 51 -3.99 5.62 11.59
N THR A 52 -4.31 5.90 10.32
CA THR A 52 -5.69 6.08 9.86
C THR A 52 -6.50 4.80 10.07
N PHE A 53 -5.93 3.65 9.72
CA PHE A 53 -6.55 2.34 9.95
C PHE A 53 -6.75 2.06 11.44
N ARG A 54 -5.74 2.31 12.29
CA ARG A 54 -5.82 2.06 13.75
C ARG A 54 -6.80 2.96 14.49
N ARG A 55 -7.09 4.16 13.96
CA ARG A 55 -8.00 5.13 14.61
C ARG A 55 -9.47 4.95 14.22
N TYR A 56 -9.77 4.10 13.26
CA TYR A 56 -11.13 3.88 12.80
C TYR A 56 -11.73 2.64 13.47
N ASP A 57 -12.72 2.84 14.34
CA ASP A 57 -13.39 1.76 15.08
C ASP A 57 -14.50 1.05 14.26
N GLY A 58 -14.81 1.54 13.06
CA GLY A 58 -15.82 0.96 12.19
C GLY A 58 -15.26 -0.12 11.24
N PRO A 59 -16.13 -0.91 10.59
CA PRO A 59 -15.70 -1.83 9.54
C PRO A 59 -15.23 -1.03 8.32
N LEU A 60 -13.92 -1.08 8.01
CA LEU A 60 -13.35 -0.46 6.80
C LEU A 60 -13.59 -1.31 5.54
N PHE A 61 -13.85 -2.60 5.76
CA PHE A 61 -14.17 -3.61 4.76
C PHE A 61 -15.43 -4.34 5.25
N ASP A 62 -16.48 -4.42 4.43
CA ASP A 62 -17.77 -5.01 4.82
C ASP A 62 -17.61 -6.50 5.17
N GLU A 63 -18.10 -6.92 6.33
CA GLU A 63 -18.09 -8.32 6.78
C GLU A 63 -18.92 -9.24 5.86
N ARG A 64 -19.81 -8.68 5.01
CA ARG A 64 -20.50 -9.45 3.97
C ARG A 64 -19.55 -10.05 2.93
N ASP A 65 -18.39 -9.45 2.69
CA ASP A 65 -17.32 -9.98 1.82
C ASP A 65 -16.45 -11.06 2.52
N ALA A 66 -16.77 -11.43 3.77
CA ALA A 66 -16.04 -12.45 4.50
C ALA A 66 -16.53 -13.89 4.21
N ARG A 67 -17.75 -14.06 3.65
CA ARG A 67 -18.40 -15.38 3.57
C ARG A 67 -18.18 -16.17 2.28
N GLN A 68 -17.46 -15.64 1.29
CA GLN A 68 -17.19 -16.34 0.04
C GLN A 68 -15.68 -16.54 -0.17
N GLN A 69 -15.16 -17.66 0.33
CA GLN A 69 -13.85 -18.29 0.00
C GLN A 69 -12.53 -17.53 0.29
N GLY A 70 -12.53 -16.32 0.88
CA GLY A 70 -11.36 -15.42 0.85
C GLY A 70 -10.46 -15.28 2.11
N ALA A 71 -10.68 -15.98 3.22
CA ALA A 71 -9.97 -15.67 4.48
C ALA A 71 -8.45 -15.99 4.45
N ALA A 72 -8.06 -17.13 3.88
CA ALA A 72 -6.65 -17.50 3.74
C ALA A 72 -5.92 -16.57 2.75
N SER A 73 -6.53 -16.30 1.59
CA SER A 73 -5.97 -15.43 0.56
C SER A 73 -5.81 -13.98 1.02
N LYS A 74 -6.79 -13.44 1.77
CA LYS A 74 -6.71 -12.09 2.37
C LYS A 74 -5.53 -11.98 3.35
N ARG A 75 -5.30 -13.01 4.18
CA ARG A 75 -4.18 -13.02 5.13
C ARG A 75 -2.83 -13.10 4.42
N THR A 76 -2.70 -13.96 3.41
CA THR A 76 -1.47 -14.07 2.61
C THR A 76 -1.15 -12.77 1.88
N LEU A 77 -2.14 -12.15 1.24
CA LEU A 77 -1.97 -10.86 0.55
C LEU A 77 -1.60 -9.75 1.54
N GLY A 78 -2.22 -9.72 2.73
CA GLY A 78 -1.88 -8.76 3.78
C GLY A 78 -0.44 -8.92 4.27
N VAL A 79 -0.01 -10.16 4.57
CA VAL A 79 1.38 -10.44 4.97
C VAL A 79 2.36 -10.08 3.85
N MET A 80 2.07 -10.50 2.61
CA MET A 80 2.91 -10.19 1.46
C MET A 80 3.03 -8.67 1.25
N GLY A 81 1.93 -7.93 1.38
CA GLY A 81 1.90 -6.48 1.26
C GLY A 81 2.76 -5.81 2.34
N VAL A 82 2.61 -6.22 3.60
CA VAL A 82 3.41 -5.67 4.73
C VAL A 82 4.89 -6.00 4.56
N VAL A 83 5.23 -7.26 4.25
CA VAL A 83 6.62 -7.67 4.05
C VAL A 83 7.23 -6.89 2.90
N SER A 84 6.52 -6.76 1.78
CA SER A 84 7.00 -6.00 0.61
C SER A 84 7.18 -4.52 0.92
N ALA A 85 6.26 -3.92 1.68
CA ALA A 85 6.33 -2.53 2.13
C ALA A 85 7.50 -2.26 3.10
N LEU A 86 8.15 -3.29 3.64
CA LEU A 86 9.35 -3.17 4.45
C LEU A 86 10.61 -3.49 3.64
N VAL A 87 10.59 -4.61 2.91
CA VAL A 87 11.76 -5.13 2.19
C VAL A 87 12.19 -4.18 1.08
N PHE A 88 11.29 -3.68 0.24
CA PHE A 88 11.70 -2.84 -0.89
C PHE A 88 12.22 -1.47 -0.45
N PRO A 89 11.52 -0.69 0.39
CA PRO A 89 12.05 0.59 0.85
C PRO A 89 13.33 0.43 1.67
N GLY A 90 13.41 -0.62 2.51
CA GLY A 90 14.63 -0.94 3.26
C GLY A 90 15.80 -1.26 2.35
N MET A 91 15.58 -2.09 1.33
CA MET A 91 16.61 -2.40 0.33
C MET A 91 17.02 -1.17 -0.48
N THR A 92 16.07 -0.33 -0.89
CA THR A 92 16.35 0.94 -1.58
C THR A 92 17.19 1.86 -0.71
N ALA A 93 16.90 1.96 0.58
CA ALA A 93 17.70 2.77 1.52
C ALA A 93 19.12 2.23 1.67
N LEU A 94 19.28 0.92 1.88
CA LEU A 94 20.61 0.31 2.01
C LEU A 94 21.44 0.46 0.74
N TRP A 95 20.80 0.32 -0.43
CA TRP A 95 21.43 0.55 -1.72
C TRP A 95 21.85 2.01 -1.91
N ALA A 96 20.95 2.96 -1.61
CA ALA A 96 21.23 4.40 -1.71
C ALA A 96 22.34 4.86 -0.76
N LEU A 97 22.47 4.22 0.41
CA LEU A 97 23.55 4.47 1.37
C LEU A 97 24.88 3.79 0.99
N GLY A 98 24.91 3.02 -0.11
CA GLY A 98 26.10 2.28 -0.54
C GLY A 98 26.50 1.12 0.37
N VAL A 99 25.60 0.66 1.24
CA VAL A 99 25.85 -0.48 2.16
C VAL A 99 25.83 -1.81 1.39
N VAL A 100 25.03 -1.88 0.33
CA VAL A 100 24.80 -3.08 -0.48
C VAL A 100 24.65 -2.72 -1.95
N GLU A 101 25.03 -3.63 -2.83
CA GLU A 101 24.68 -3.53 -4.26
C GLU A 101 23.25 -4.02 -4.49
N TRP A 102 22.57 -3.44 -5.48
CA TRP A 102 21.22 -3.88 -5.83
C TRP A 102 21.26 -5.25 -6.52
N PRO A 103 20.65 -6.30 -5.95
CA PRO A 103 20.72 -7.63 -6.54
C PRO A 103 19.89 -7.69 -7.83
N LEU A 104 20.48 -8.15 -8.93
CA LEU A 104 19.79 -8.24 -10.23
C LEU A 104 18.54 -9.12 -10.19
N TRP A 105 18.52 -10.17 -9.36
CA TRP A 105 17.38 -11.06 -9.18
C TRP A 105 16.20 -10.38 -8.48
N LEU A 106 16.43 -9.29 -7.75
CA LEU A 106 15.40 -8.58 -7.00
C LEU A 106 14.57 -7.67 -7.91
N THR A 107 15.16 -7.14 -8.98
CA THR A 107 14.50 -6.26 -9.94
C THR A 107 13.18 -6.84 -10.51
N PRO A 108 13.13 -8.06 -11.09
CA PRO A 108 11.88 -8.61 -11.59
C PRO A 108 10.84 -8.83 -10.49
N ILE A 109 11.25 -9.15 -9.27
CA ILE A 109 10.34 -9.31 -8.11
C ILE A 109 9.75 -7.96 -7.71
N ALA A 110 10.58 -6.90 -7.69
CA ALA A 110 10.14 -5.54 -7.41
C ALA A 110 9.07 -5.07 -8.40
N PHE A 111 9.29 -5.30 -9.69
CA PHE A 111 8.29 -4.98 -10.72
C PHE A 111 7.02 -5.81 -10.58
N PHE A 112 7.14 -7.11 -10.33
CA PHE A 112 5.97 -7.98 -10.11
C PHE A 112 5.11 -7.50 -8.94
N VAL A 113 5.74 -7.17 -7.81
CA VAL A 113 5.03 -6.63 -6.63
C VAL A 113 4.44 -5.26 -6.90
N ALA A 114 5.15 -4.39 -7.62
CA ALA A 114 4.62 -3.07 -8.02
C ALA A 114 3.36 -3.21 -8.90
N VAL A 115 3.36 -4.16 -9.85
CA VAL A 115 2.18 -4.47 -10.67
C VAL A 115 1.04 -5.01 -9.81
N LEU A 116 1.31 -5.94 -8.88
CA LEU A 116 0.27 -6.44 -7.96
C LEU A 116 -0.33 -5.33 -7.11
N ALA A 117 0.50 -4.44 -6.56
CA ALA A 117 0.04 -3.29 -5.80
C ALA A 117 -0.81 -2.34 -6.65
N PHE A 118 -0.37 -2.07 -7.89
CA PHE A 118 -1.11 -1.24 -8.83
C PHE A 118 -2.48 -1.84 -9.17
N VAL A 119 -2.53 -3.15 -9.47
CA VAL A 119 -3.79 -3.86 -9.74
C VAL A 119 -4.71 -3.83 -8.53
N HIS A 120 -4.19 -4.06 -7.33
CA HIS A 120 -4.98 -4.03 -6.10
C HIS A 120 -5.57 -2.65 -5.82
N VAL A 121 -4.78 -1.58 -5.95
CA VAL A 121 -5.28 -0.21 -5.79
C VAL A 121 -6.31 0.10 -6.88
N GLY A 122 -6.01 -0.23 -8.13
CA GLY A 122 -6.91 0.01 -9.27
C GLY A 122 -8.25 -0.71 -9.13
N SER A 123 -8.25 -1.98 -8.73
CA SER A 123 -9.49 -2.74 -8.52
C SER A 123 -10.31 -2.15 -7.37
N THR A 124 -9.66 -1.78 -6.27
CA THR A 124 -10.35 -1.20 -5.11
C THR A 124 -10.94 0.18 -5.44
N MET A 125 -10.23 1.00 -6.23
CA MET A 125 -10.76 2.28 -6.71
C MET A 125 -11.94 2.08 -7.66
N TYR A 126 -11.84 1.14 -8.61
CA TYR A 126 -12.92 0.80 -9.55
C TYR A 126 -14.20 0.37 -8.83
N GLU A 127 -14.09 -0.53 -7.85
CA GLU A 127 -15.21 -0.98 -7.03
C GLU A 127 -15.84 0.18 -6.24
N SER A 128 -15.00 1.06 -5.66
CA SER A 128 -15.47 2.22 -4.90
C SER A 128 -16.18 3.27 -5.75
N ALA A 129 -15.85 3.36 -7.04
CA ALA A 129 -16.50 4.27 -8.00
C ALA A 129 -17.84 3.71 -8.48
N ARG A 130 -17.97 2.38 -8.59
CA ARG A 130 -19.20 1.71 -9.06
C ARG A 130 -20.28 1.58 -7.99
N ALA A 131 -19.88 1.62 -6.71
CA ALA A 131 -20.80 1.62 -5.56
C ALA A 131 -21.31 3.03 -5.16
N ALA A 132 -20.95 4.07 -5.94
CA ALA A 132 -21.29 5.46 -5.73
C ALA A 132 -22.53 5.87 -6.53
#